data_AF-W9Z9D3-F1
#
_entry.id   AF-W9Z9D3-F1
#
_cell.length_a   1.000
_cell.length_b   1.000
_cell.length_c   1.000
_cell.angle_alpha   90.00
_cell.angle_beta   90.00
_cell.angle_gamma   90.00
#
_symmetry.space_group_name_H-M   'P 1'
#
loop_
_entity.id
_entity.type
_entity.pdbx_description
1 polymer ?
#
loop_
_entity_poly.entity_id
_entity_poly.type
_entity_poly.pdbx_seq_one_letter_code
_entity_poly.pdbx_strand_id
1 'polypeptide(L)'
;MLWNIDAELTLKLQTLTGLSLFTAELLQLSIKSEMAPKFLDSRNEAFLVRYADTLEKMNDTEFEGLKRTQRDAAQIKLLTKLEVMEFFNRRLNPVFSRRDRLSIHLQAQGKADGVDKRQEEAQKNANM
;
A
#
# COMPACT_ATOMS: atom_id res chain seq x y z
N MET A 1 31.71 22.14 -29.85
CA MET A 1 31.59 21.30 -28.64
C MET A 1 30.11 20.93 -28.51
N LEU A 2 29.70 19.92 -29.26
CA LEU A 2 29.56 18.52 -28.80
C LEU A 2 28.37 18.35 -27.85
N TRP A 3 27.24 18.01 -28.48
CA TRP A 3 26.22 17.14 -27.91
C TRP A 3 26.87 15.81 -27.50
N ASN A 4 26.57 15.31 -26.29
CA ASN A 4 26.57 13.87 -25.95
C ASN A 4 26.28 13.67 -24.46
N ILE A 5 25.16 13.01 -24.13
CA ILE A 5 25.18 11.81 -23.29
C ILE A 5 24.10 10.88 -23.84
N ASP A 6 24.58 9.85 -24.55
CA ASP A 6 23.81 8.72 -25.04
C ASP A 6 23.35 7.79 -23.92
N ALA A 7 22.16 7.24 -24.17
CA ALA A 7 21.53 6.03 -23.66
C ALA A 7 22.33 5.10 -22.72
N GLU A 8 21.76 4.86 -21.54
CA GLU A 8 21.98 3.61 -20.79
C GLU A 8 20.66 3.04 -20.21
N LEU A 9 19.57 3.07 -21.01
CA LEU A 9 18.24 2.59 -20.59
C LEU A 9 17.81 1.24 -21.19
N THR A 10 18.61 0.65 -22.08
CA THR A 10 18.17 -0.54 -22.85
C THR A 10 18.55 -1.88 -22.21
N LEU A 11 19.52 -1.95 -21.29
CA LEU A 11 19.97 -3.23 -20.72
C LEU A 11 19.16 -3.72 -19.49
N LYS A 12 18.42 -2.84 -18.81
CA LYS A 12 17.56 -3.24 -17.67
C LYS A 12 16.24 -3.87 -18.08
N LEU A 13 15.76 -3.61 -19.29
CA LEU A 13 14.51 -4.20 -19.78
C LEU A 13 14.68 -5.70 -20.12
N GLN A 14 15.86 -6.14 -20.58
CA GLN A 14 16.08 -7.55 -20.94
C GLN A 14 16.37 -8.49 -19.76
N THR A 15 16.87 -7.97 -18.62
CA THR A 15 17.07 -8.80 -17.41
C THR A 15 15.78 -8.99 -16.61
N LEU A 16 14.80 -8.09 -16.77
CA LEU A 16 13.48 -8.21 -16.12
C LEU A 16 12.48 -9.08 -16.90
N THR A 17 12.76 -9.43 -18.16
CA THR A 17 11.94 -10.38 -18.94
C THR A 17 12.18 -11.85 -18.59
N GLY A 18 13.05 -12.15 -17.62
CA GLY A 18 13.47 -13.51 -17.27
C GLY A 18 12.89 -14.10 -15.98
N LEU A 19 12.06 -13.37 -15.21
CA LEU A 19 11.42 -13.95 -14.02
C LEU A 19 9.95 -14.27 -14.29
N SER A 20 9.69 -15.57 -14.30
CA SER A 20 8.41 -16.22 -14.48
C SER A 20 7.27 -15.57 -13.73
N LEU A 21 6.20 -15.35 -14.49
CA LEU A 21 4.79 -15.22 -14.14
C LEU A 21 4.44 -15.59 -12.68
N PHE A 22 4.27 -14.59 -11.83
CA PHE A 22 3.28 -14.65 -10.77
C PHE A 22 2.37 -13.45 -10.95
N THR A 23 1.27 -13.61 -11.70
CA THR A 23 0.07 -12.82 -11.45
C THR A 23 -0.47 -13.23 -10.09
N ALA A 24 0.23 -12.84 -9.04
CA ALA A 24 -0.32 -12.80 -7.72
C ALA A 24 -1.13 -11.49 -7.66
N GLU A 25 -2.43 -11.60 -7.38
CA GLU A 25 -3.31 -10.47 -7.08
C GLU A 25 -2.85 -9.79 -5.78
N LEU A 26 -1.71 -9.09 -5.85
CA LEU A 26 -1.07 -8.44 -4.73
C LEU A 26 -1.54 -6.99 -4.67
N LEU A 27 -2.00 -6.56 -3.50
CA LEU A 27 -2.22 -5.15 -3.22
C LEU A 27 -0.86 -4.46 -3.03
N GLN A 28 -0.46 -3.61 -3.98
CA GLN A 28 0.75 -2.81 -3.88
C GLN A 28 0.44 -1.41 -3.33
N LEU A 29 1.10 -1.04 -2.23
CA LEU A 29 1.05 0.31 -1.65
C LEU A 29 2.42 0.96 -1.80
N SER A 30 2.47 2.14 -2.43
CA SER A 30 3.71 2.92 -2.60
C SER A 30 3.59 4.25 -1.87
N ILE A 31 4.49 4.49 -0.92
CA ILE A 31 4.48 5.71 -0.09
C ILE A 31 5.84 6.40 -0.25
N LYS A 32 5.81 7.69 -0.62
CA LYS A 32 6.98 8.56 -0.56
C LYS A 32 6.78 9.51 0.61
N SER A 33 7.68 9.45 1.58
CA SER A 33 7.60 10.27 2.78
C SER A 33 8.99 10.55 3.33
N GLU A 34 9.13 11.67 4.02
CA GLU A 34 10.30 11.96 4.85
C GLU A 34 10.29 11.16 6.17
N MET A 35 9.19 10.48 6.50
CA MET A 35 9.06 9.69 7.72
C MET A 35 9.87 8.38 7.67
N ALA A 36 10.30 7.92 8.84
CA ALA A 36 11.02 6.67 8.95
C ALA A 36 10.16 5.48 8.48
N PRO A 37 10.73 4.49 7.78
CA PRO A 37 9.95 3.37 7.25
C PRO A 37 9.15 2.61 8.31
N LYS A 38 9.72 2.41 9.51
CA LYS A 38 9.03 1.77 10.64
C LYS A 38 7.75 2.52 11.06
N PHE A 39 7.79 3.85 11.03
CA PHE A 39 6.61 4.67 11.34
C PHE A 39 5.54 4.49 10.26
N LEU A 40 5.92 4.48 8.98
CA LEU A 40 5.00 4.27 7.87
C LEU A 40 4.37 2.88 7.92
N ASP A 41 5.15 1.85 8.23
CA ASP A 41 4.66 0.49 8.45
C ASP A 41 3.62 0.45 9.57
N SER A 42 3.91 1.07 10.72
CA SER A 42 2.97 1.16 11.84
C SER A 42 1.68 1.88 11.46
N ARG A 43 1.77 3.00 10.73
CA ARG A 43 0.59 3.74 10.25
C ARG A 43 -0.22 2.95 9.23
N ASN A 44 0.44 2.18 8.37
CA ASN A 44 -0.23 1.28 7.44
C ASN A 44 -1.02 0.19 8.19
N GLU A 45 -0.42 -0.44 9.21
CA GLU A 45 -1.12 -1.44 10.03
C GLU A 45 -2.31 -0.82 10.78
N ALA A 46 -2.14 0.36 11.39
CA ALA A 46 -3.21 1.07 12.08
C ALA A 46 -4.36 1.46 11.12
N PHE A 47 -4.03 1.83 9.89
CA PHE A 47 -5.02 2.10 8.85
C PHE A 47 -5.84 0.84 8.52
N LEU A 48 -5.19 -0.30 8.32
CA LEU A 48 -5.87 -1.56 8.01
C LEU A 48 -6.82 -1.99 9.13
N VAL A 49 -6.42 -1.85 10.40
CA VAL A 49 -7.31 -2.12 11.54
C VAL A 49 -8.54 -1.21 11.50
N ARG A 50 -8.36 0.11 11.32
CA ARG A 50 -9.49 1.06 11.24
C ARG A 50 -10.40 0.78 10.05
N TYR A 51 -9.82 0.33 8.93
CA TYR A 51 -10.58 -0.01 7.74
C TYR A 51 -11.44 -1.26 7.98
N ALA A 52 -10.92 -2.26 8.70
CA ALA A 52 -11.70 -3.43 9.12
C ALA A 52 -12.94 -3.03 9.94
N ASP A 53 -12.75 -2.19 10.96
CA ASP A 53 -13.84 -1.68 11.80
C ASP A 53 -14.87 -0.89 10.96
N THR A 54 -14.39 -0.10 10.00
CA THR A 54 -15.24 0.68 9.11
C THR A 54 -16.08 -0.24 8.23
N LEU A 55 -15.47 -1.26 7.63
CA LEU A 55 -16.17 -2.26 6.84
C LEU A 55 -17.21 -3.01 7.67
N GLU A 56 -16.89 -3.39 8.91
CA GLU A 56 -17.83 -4.08 9.80
C GLU A 56 -19.06 -3.21 10.10
N LYS A 57 -18.85 -1.95 10.48
CA LYS A 57 -19.90 -1.00 10.89
C LYS A 57 -20.72 -0.43 9.73
N MET A 58 -20.18 -0.41 8.52
CA MET A 58 -20.86 0.10 7.32
C MET A 58 -22.16 -0.67 7.06
N ASN A 59 -23.27 0.01 6.77
CA ASN A 59 -24.52 -0.68 6.40
C ASN A 59 -24.57 -1.02 4.89
N ASP A 60 -25.55 -1.85 4.49
CA ASP A 60 -25.66 -2.29 3.09
C ASP A 60 -25.90 -1.12 2.11
N THR A 61 -26.59 -0.06 2.53
CA THR A 61 -26.84 1.11 1.67
C THR A 61 -25.57 1.88 1.38
N GLU A 62 -24.72 2.07 2.40
CA GLU A 62 -23.40 2.69 2.26
C GLU A 62 -22.47 1.85 1.38
N PHE A 63 -22.51 0.53 1.55
CA PHE A 63 -21.72 -0.40 0.74
C PHE A 63 -22.13 -0.37 -0.75
N GLU A 64 -23.43 -0.37 -1.05
CA GLU A 64 -23.92 -0.19 -2.42
C GLU A 64 -23.52 1.17 -3.00
N GLY A 65 -23.52 2.23 -2.18
CA GLY A 65 -22.99 3.54 -2.55
C GLY A 65 -21.51 3.47 -2.97
N LEU A 66 -20.69 2.73 -2.24
CA LEU A 66 -19.28 2.50 -2.56
C LEU A 66 -19.10 1.77 -3.90
N LYS A 67 -19.95 0.78 -4.22
CA LYS A 67 -19.87 0.09 -5.52
C LYS A 67 -20.17 1.01 -6.70
N ARG A 68 -21.09 1.97 -6.52
CA ARG A 68 -21.48 2.94 -7.57
C ARG A 68 -20.39 3.96 -7.90
N THR A 69 -19.50 4.27 -6.96
CA THR A 69 -18.40 5.22 -7.19
C THR A 69 -17.26 4.61 -7.97
N GLN A 70 -17.18 3.27 -8.03
CA GLN A 70 -16.19 2.57 -8.85
C GLN A 70 -16.65 2.55 -10.31
N ARG A 71 -15.76 2.93 -11.22
CA ARG A 71 -16.03 2.93 -12.67
C ARG A 71 -16.42 1.52 -13.12
N ASP A 72 -17.47 1.43 -13.95
CA ASP A 72 -18.19 0.22 -14.34
C ASP A 72 -17.31 -1.02 -14.56
N ALA A 73 -17.07 -1.75 -13.48
CA ALA A 73 -16.60 -3.12 -13.53
C ALA A 73 -17.81 -4.00 -13.28
N ALA A 74 -18.25 -4.73 -14.31
CA ALA A 74 -19.44 -5.59 -14.24
C ALA A 74 -19.38 -6.57 -13.06
N GLN A 75 -18.17 -7.04 -12.71
CA GLN A 75 -17.94 -7.96 -11.61
C GLN A 75 -18.03 -7.28 -10.22
N ILE A 76 -17.72 -5.98 -10.12
CA ILE A 76 -17.79 -5.26 -8.84
C ILE A 76 -19.23 -5.13 -8.37
N LYS A 77 -20.19 -5.05 -9.30
CA LYS A 77 -21.63 -4.98 -8.99
C LYS A 77 -22.15 -6.24 -8.30
N LEU A 78 -21.52 -7.40 -8.56
CA LEU A 78 -21.89 -8.69 -8.00
C LEU A 78 -21.28 -8.96 -6.61
N LEU A 79 -20.28 -8.18 -6.20
CA LEU A 79 -19.64 -8.34 -4.90
C LEU A 79 -20.60 -8.01 -3.77
N THR A 80 -20.64 -8.92 -2.80
CA THR A 80 -21.32 -8.73 -1.52
C THR A 80 -20.34 -8.17 -0.48
N LYS A 81 -20.90 -7.51 0.54
CA LYS A 81 -20.11 -7.01 1.67
C LYS A 81 -19.35 -8.13 2.38
N LEU A 82 -20.00 -9.29 2.51
CA LEU A 82 -19.41 -10.47 3.15
C LEU A 82 -18.17 -10.97 2.40
N GLU A 83 -18.22 -11.08 1.08
CA GLU A 83 -17.08 -11.48 0.26
C GLU A 83 -15.90 -10.50 0.39
N VAL A 84 -16.18 -9.20 0.42
CA VAL A 84 -15.14 -8.16 0.63
C VAL A 84 -14.53 -8.29 2.02
N MET A 85 -15.34 -8.51 3.05
CA MET A 85 -14.86 -8.73 4.41
C MET A 85 -14.03 -10.01 4.53
N GLU A 86 -14.46 -11.11 3.92
CA GLU A 86 -13.70 -12.36 3.91
C GLU A 86 -12.36 -12.21 3.18
N PHE A 87 -12.35 -11.53 2.03
CA PHE A 87 -11.13 -11.21 1.31
C PHE A 87 -10.18 -10.39 2.18
N PHE A 88 -10.69 -9.31 2.78
CA PHE A 88 -9.92 -8.43 3.66
C PHE A 88 -9.34 -9.21 4.84
N ASN A 89 -10.16 -10.01 5.53
CA ASN A 89 -9.73 -10.80 6.68
C ASN A 89 -8.68 -11.84 6.32
N ARG A 90 -8.78 -12.46 5.15
CA ARG A 90 -7.85 -13.48 4.70
C ARG A 90 -6.52 -12.92 4.22
N ARG A 91 -6.51 -11.75 3.58
CA ARG A 91 -5.34 -11.23 2.85
C ARG A 91 -4.71 -9.97 3.45
N LEU A 92 -5.48 -9.14 4.15
CA LEU A 92 -5.04 -7.80 4.56
C LEU A 92 -5.08 -7.57 6.07
N ASN A 93 -5.97 -8.24 6.80
CA ASN A 93 -6.16 -8.01 8.23
C ASN A 93 -4.85 -8.28 9.01
N PRO A 94 -4.32 -7.28 9.75
CA PRO A 94 -3.07 -7.39 10.50
C PRO A 94 -3.12 -8.43 11.63
N VAL A 95 -4.31 -8.74 12.13
CA VAL A 95 -4.52 -9.62 13.28
C VAL A 95 -4.45 -11.11 12.88
N PHE A 96 -4.53 -11.42 11.58
CA PHE A 96 -4.58 -12.80 11.10
C PHE A 96 -3.18 -13.38 10.82
N SER A 97 -2.91 -14.59 11.30
CA SER A 97 -1.56 -15.21 11.32
C SER A 97 -1.02 -15.70 9.97
N ARG A 98 -1.80 -15.61 8.88
CA ARG A 98 -1.45 -16.11 7.53
C ARG A 98 -1.29 -15.01 6.49
N ARG A 99 -1.14 -13.76 6.90
CA ARG A 99 -0.96 -12.64 5.97
C ARG A 99 0.44 -12.65 5.36
N ASP A 100 0.50 -12.80 4.04
CA ASP A 100 1.72 -12.58 3.27
C ASP A 100 1.96 -11.08 3.08
N ARG A 101 3.04 -10.55 3.66
CA ARG A 101 3.42 -9.13 3.53
C ARG A 101 4.89 -9.01 3.16
N LEU A 102 5.17 -8.21 2.15
CA LEU A 102 6.53 -7.79 1.76
C LEU A 102 6.63 -6.25 1.83
N SER A 103 7.56 -5.74 2.63
CA SER A 103 7.90 -4.32 2.68
C SER A 103 9.28 -4.08 2.07
N ILE A 104 9.38 -3.12 1.15
CA ILE A 104 10.65 -2.65 0.58
C ILE A 104 10.86 -1.20 1.00
N HIS A 105 11.93 -0.93 1.73
CA HIS A 105 12.25 0.41 2.25
C HIS A 105 13.40 1.02 1.46
N LEU A 106 13.11 2.07 0.70
CA LEU A 106 14.13 2.86 0.02
C LEU A 106 14.47 4.08 0.87
N GLN A 107 15.75 4.20 1.26
CA GLN A 107 16.24 5.37 1.98
C GLN A 107 16.71 6.45 0.98
N ALA A 108 16.33 7.69 1.24
CA ALA A 108 16.80 8.84 0.47
C ALA A 108 18.29 9.07 0.72
N GLN A 109 19.01 9.49 -0.34
CA GLN A 109 20.46 9.73 -0.28
C GLN A 109 20.82 10.99 0.52
N GLY A 110 19.90 11.96 0.62
CA GLY A 110 20.07 13.18 1.41
C GLY A 110 18.94 13.33 2.43
N LYS A 111 19.28 13.79 3.64
CA LYS A 111 18.31 14.20 4.65
C LYS A 111 18.11 15.71 4.57
N ALA A 112 16.86 16.17 4.49
CA ALA A 112 16.55 17.58 4.68
C ALA A 112 16.74 17.98 6.15
N ASP A 113 17.08 19.24 6.40
CA ASP A 113 17.25 19.74 7.76
C ASP A 113 15.95 19.62 8.58
N GLY A 114 16.10 19.20 9.84
CA GLY A 114 15.01 19.06 10.80
C GLY A 114 14.13 17.81 10.63
N VAL A 115 14.44 16.91 9.70
CA VAL A 115 13.68 15.65 9.52
C VAL A 115 13.71 14.80 10.78
N ASP A 116 14.86 14.68 11.46
CA ASP A 116 14.99 13.84 12.65
C ASP A 116 14.05 14.34 13.78
N LYS A 117 13.95 15.67 14.00
CA LYS A 117 13.00 16.26 14.95
C LYS A 117 11.54 15.98 14.58
N ARG A 118 11.18 16.15 13.31
CA ARG A 118 9.82 15.86 12.82
C ARG A 118 9.47 14.37 12.97
N GLN A 119 10.44 13.48 12.75
CA GLN A 119 10.27 12.05 12.95
C GLN A 119 10.10 11.68 14.42
N GLU A 120 10.90 12.26 15.32
CA GLU A 120 10.79 12.06 16.77
C GLU A 120 9.43 12.51 17.31
N GLU A 121 8.97 13.71 16.92
CA GLU A 121 7.66 14.24 17.29
C GLU A 121 6.53 13.36 16.76
N ALA A 122 6.61 12.94 15.49
CA ALA A 122 5.61 12.06 14.89
C ALA A 122 5.54 10.71 15.60
N GLN A 123 6.69 10.15 16.00
CA GLN A 123 6.76 8.90 16.75
C GLN A 123 6.17 9.04 18.15
N LYS A 124 6.45 10.15 18.85
CA LYS A 124 5.87 10.44 20.16
C LYS A 124 4.34 10.55 20.07
N ASN A 125 3.83 11.25 19.08
CA ASN A 125 2.39 11.40 18.85
C ASN A 125 1.70 10.10 18.39
N ALA A 126 2.45 9.12 17.87
CA ALA A 126 1.90 7.80 17.52
C ALA A 126 1.76 6.86 18.72
N ASN A 127 2.61 7.04 19.73
CA ASN A 127 2.69 6.19 20.90
C ASN A 127 1.82 6.68 22.07
N MET A 128 1.21 7.86 21.93
CA MET A 128 0.31 8.49 22.89
C MET A 128 -1.14 8.21 22.50
#